data_AF-A0A7Y3DS11-F1
#
_entry.id   AF-A0A7Y3DS11-F1
#
_cell.length_a   1.000
_cell.length_b   1.000
_cell.length_c   1.000
_cell.angle_alpha   90.00
_cell.angle_beta   90.00
_cell.angle_gamma   90.00
#
_symmetry.space_group_name_H-M   'P 1'
#
loop_
_entity.id
_entity.type
_entity.pdbx_description
1 polymer ?
#
loop_
_entity_poly.entity_id
_entity_poly.type
_entity_poly.pdbx_seq_one_letter_code
_entity_poly.pdbx_strand_id
1 'polypeptide(L)'
;NKDSGHLDLRNSIELETGPDNIELDKSGALWIGSHPKMLTFVKYSKDPTKLSPSQVLKVVFQNDGEHTVEEIYLNNGESLSGSSVAAVFKDIMLIGSVFDNHFLLCKLR
;
A
#
# COMPACT_ATOMS: atom_id res chain seq x y z
N ASN A 1 1.96 -11.94 -22.34
CA ASN A 1 2.36 -13.12 -23.14
C ASN A 1 3.59 -13.73 -22.48
N LYS A 2 3.54 -14.97 -21.97
CA LYS A 2 4.66 -15.57 -21.21
C LYS A 2 5.91 -15.81 -22.07
N ASP A 3 5.73 -15.98 -23.38
CA ASP A 3 6.82 -16.30 -24.30
C ASP A 3 7.52 -15.04 -24.83
N SER A 4 6.80 -13.92 -24.92
CA SER A 4 7.37 -12.65 -25.40
C SER A 4 7.59 -11.59 -24.33
N GLY A 5 7.06 -11.78 -23.11
CA GLY A 5 7.04 -10.73 -22.08
C GLY A 5 6.14 -9.54 -22.41
N HIS A 6 5.44 -9.57 -23.56
CA HIS A 6 4.53 -8.49 -23.98
C HIS A 6 3.39 -8.31 -22.97
N LEU A 7 3.11 -7.05 -22.63
CA LEU A 7 2.07 -6.65 -21.70
C LEU A 7 0.95 -5.94 -22.46
N ASP A 8 -0.28 -6.39 -22.22
CA ASP A 8 -1.49 -5.71 -22.68
C ASP A 8 -2.22 -5.17 -21.46
N LEU A 9 -2.71 -3.94 -21.54
CA LEU A 9 -3.56 -3.38 -20.48
C LEU A 9 -4.83 -4.23 -20.36
N ARG A 10 -5.07 -4.79 -19.17
CA ARG A 10 -6.25 -5.61 -18.89
C ARG A 10 -7.31 -4.87 -18.09
N ASN A 11 -6.88 -4.13 -17.08
CA ASN A 11 -7.78 -3.37 -16.23
C ASN A 11 -7.04 -2.18 -15.58
N SER A 12 -7.81 -1.23 -15.05
CA SER A 12 -7.31 -0.11 -14.24
C SER A 12 -8.21 0.03 -13.00
N ILE A 13 -7.60 0.32 -11.86
CA ILE A 13 -8.28 0.49 -10.58
C ILE A 13 -7.92 1.86 -10.04
N GLU A 14 -8.93 2.72 -9.84
CA GLU A 14 -8.77 4.01 -9.19
C GLU A 14 -8.78 3.82 -7.66
N LEU A 15 -7.80 4.37 -6.96
CA LEU A 15 -7.64 4.20 -5.51
C LEU A 15 -7.80 5.50 -4.71
N GLU A 16 -7.97 6.64 -5.39
CA GLU A 16 -8.10 7.98 -4.78
C GLU A 16 -6.95 8.36 -3.81
N THR A 17 -5.77 7.75 -4.00
CA THR A 17 -4.56 7.93 -3.19
C THR A 17 -3.33 7.83 -4.10
N GLY A 18 -2.15 8.11 -3.59
CA GLY A 18 -0.90 7.82 -4.28
C GLY A 18 -0.39 6.42 -3.92
N PRO A 19 -0.67 5.35 -4.70
CA PRO A 19 -0.12 4.03 -4.43
C PRO A 19 1.40 4.03 -4.66
N ASP A 20 2.10 3.25 -3.84
CA ASP A 20 3.54 2.99 -3.98
C ASP A 20 3.75 1.50 -4.32
N ASN A 21 4.27 0.68 -3.42
CA ASN A 21 4.59 -0.71 -3.70
C ASN A 21 3.40 -1.66 -3.46
N ILE A 22 3.37 -2.74 -4.24
CA ILE A 22 2.34 -3.78 -4.20
C ILE A 22 2.97 -5.08 -3.70
N GLU A 23 2.37 -5.68 -2.67
CA GLU A 23 2.61 -7.07 -2.24
C GLU A 23 1.43 -7.95 -2.67
N LEU A 24 1.73 -9.20 -3.06
CA LEU A 24 0.73 -10.21 -3.40
C LEU A 24 0.66 -11.27 -2.30
N ASP A 25 -0.51 -11.44 -1.67
CA ASP A 25 -0.67 -12.50 -0.67
C ASP A 25 -1.00 -13.87 -1.28
N LYS A 26 -1.06 -14.90 -0.43
CA LYS A 26 -1.33 -16.29 -0.86
C LYS A 26 -2.71 -16.49 -1.48
N SER A 27 -3.68 -15.60 -1.22
CA SER A 27 -5.00 -15.62 -1.85
C SER A 27 -5.03 -14.91 -3.19
N GLY A 28 -3.96 -14.19 -3.54
CA GLY A 28 -3.89 -13.35 -4.73
C GLY A 28 -4.42 -11.94 -4.54
N ALA A 29 -4.72 -11.53 -3.30
CA ALA A 29 -5.07 -10.15 -2.99
C ALA A 29 -3.83 -9.26 -3.00
N LEU A 30 -4.01 -8.01 -3.45
CA LEU A 30 -2.94 -7.00 -3.44
C LEU A 30 -2.98 -6.23 -2.14
N TRP A 31 -1.81 -5.99 -1.56
CA TRP A 31 -1.60 -5.15 -0.40
C TRP A 31 -0.71 -3.98 -0.81
N ILE A 32 -1.24 -2.77 -0.72
CA ILE A 32 -0.66 -1.59 -1.35
C ILE A 32 -0.38 -0.56 -0.27
N GLY A 33 0.89 -0.18 -0.11
CA GLY A 33 1.25 1.00 0.67
C GLY A 33 0.93 2.26 -0.12
N SER A 34 0.34 3.26 0.54
CA SER A 34 -0.22 4.42 -0.15
C SER A 34 -0.01 5.73 0.60
N HIS A 35 -0.08 6.83 -0.16
CA HIS A 35 0.07 8.21 0.29
C HIS A 35 -1.22 9.02 0.04
N PRO A 36 -2.15 9.10 1.00
CA PRO A 36 -3.44 9.77 0.81
C PRO A 36 -3.32 11.30 0.71
N LYS A 37 -2.14 11.86 1.02
CA LYS A 37 -1.82 13.28 0.85
C LYS A 37 -0.45 13.45 0.22
N MET A 38 -0.37 13.34 -1.12
CA MET A 38 0.88 13.43 -1.89
C MET A 38 1.71 14.68 -1.58
N LEU A 39 1.08 15.84 -1.41
CA LEU A 39 1.81 17.07 -1.06
C LEU A 39 2.45 17.03 0.33
N THR A 40 1.86 16.27 1.26
CA THR A 40 2.46 16.04 2.58
C THR A 40 3.63 15.08 2.48
N PHE A 41 3.50 14.01 1.69
CA PHE A 41 4.61 13.09 1.41
C PHE A 41 5.83 13.81 0.80
N VAL A 42 5.62 14.72 -0.15
CA VAL A 42 6.71 15.54 -0.73
C VAL A 42 7.37 16.47 0.30
N LYS A 43 6.65 16.91 1.33
CA LYS A 43 7.26 17.68 2.44
C LYS A 43 8.07 16.77 3.34
N TYR A 44 7.52 15.61 3.70
CA TYR A 44 8.19 14.59 4.51
C TYR A 44 9.51 14.11 3.87
N SER A 45 9.53 13.87 2.56
CA SER A 45 10.73 13.44 1.84
C SER A 45 11.88 14.47 1.84
N LYS A 46 11.58 15.73 2.15
CA LYS A 46 12.55 16.83 2.28
C LYS A 46 12.90 17.15 3.72
N ASP A 47 12.01 16.84 4.66
CA ASP A 47 12.12 17.18 6.07
C ASP A 47 11.38 16.11 6.90
N PRO A 48 12.11 15.21 7.58
CA PRO A 48 11.50 14.13 8.36
C PRO A 48 10.69 14.63 9.58
N THR A 49 10.79 15.91 9.95
CA THR A 49 9.92 16.51 10.98
C THR A 49 8.51 16.81 10.49
N LYS A 50 8.27 16.74 9.17
CA LYS A 50 6.94 16.88 8.55
C LYS A 50 6.33 15.51 8.35
N LEU A 51 5.49 15.06 9.28
CA LEU A 51 4.84 13.76 9.17
C LEU A 51 4.00 13.64 7.89
N SER A 52 4.06 12.47 7.26
CA SER A 52 3.18 12.11 6.14
C SER A 52 2.22 11.00 6.58
N PRO A 53 0.90 11.14 6.33
CA PRO A 53 -0.04 10.05 6.53
C PRO A 53 0.42 8.76 5.85
N SER A 54 0.07 7.65 6.49
CA SER A 54 0.33 6.30 6.01
C SER A 54 -0.98 5.56 5.83
N GLN A 55 -1.12 4.86 4.72
CA GLN A 55 -2.32 4.13 4.35
C GLN A 55 -1.95 2.77 3.76
N VAL A 56 -2.74 1.75 4.08
CA VAL A 56 -2.67 0.43 3.44
C VAL A 56 -4.03 0.11 2.86
N LEU A 57 -4.05 -0.14 1.55
CA LEU A 57 -5.22 -0.63 0.84
C LEU A 57 -5.04 -2.10 0.49
N LYS A 58 -6.13 -2.88 0.61
CA LYS A 58 -6.20 -4.26 0.15
C LYS A 58 -7.16 -4.35 -1.03
N VAL A 59 -6.68 -4.86 -2.15
CA VAL A 59 -7.52 -5.14 -3.32
C VAL A 59 -7.78 -6.63 -3.40
N VAL A 60 -9.04 -7.03 -3.32
CA VAL A 60 -9.46 -8.43 -3.47
C VAL A 60 -10.15 -8.59 -4.81
N PHE A 61 -9.61 -9.48 -5.64
CA PHE A 61 -10.21 -9.83 -6.93
C PHE A 61 -11.30 -10.88 -6.75
N GLN A 62 -12.43 -10.65 -7.41
CA GLN A 62 -13.53 -11.59 -7.51
C GLN A 62 -13.51 -12.24 -8.91
N ASN A 63 -14.49 -13.09 -9.18
CA ASN A 63 -14.68 -13.64 -10.52
C ASN A 63 -15.01 -12.52 -11.52
N ASP A 64 -14.72 -12.77 -12.80
CA ASP A 64 -15.14 -11.92 -13.92
C ASP A 64 -14.59 -10.47 -13.93
N GLY A 65 -13.50 -10.22 -13.18
CA GLY A 65 -12.78 -8.94 -13.20
C GLY A 65 -13.31 -7.89 -12.22
N GLU A 66 -14.32 -8.24 -11.44
CA GLU A 66 -14.77 -7.43 -10.30
C GLU A 66 -13.72 -7.43 -9.18
N HIS A 67 -13.67 -6.36 -8.41
CA HIS A 67 -12.75 -6.22 -7.28
C HIS A 67 -13.36 -5.37 -6.17
N THR A 68 -12.91 -5.58 -4.94
CA THR A 68 -13.16 -4.69 -3.81
C THR A 68 -11.86 -4.04 -3.37
N VAL A 69 -11.96 -2.80 -2.88
CA VAL A 69 -10.86 -2.07 -2.26
C VAL A 69 -11.23 -1.83 -0.81
N GLU A 70 -10.39 -2.31 0.11
CA GLU A 70 -10.58 -2.17 1.55
C GLU A 70 -9.45 -1.32 2.14
N GLU A 71 -9.79 -0.29 2.91
CA GLU A 71 -8.80 0.45 3.71
C GLU A 71 -8.51 -0.32 5.00
N ILE A 72 -7.34 -0.95 5.07
CA ILE A 72 -6.95 -1.79 6.21
C ILE A 72 -6.26 -0.95 7.29
N TYR A 73 -5.56 0.11 6.89
CA TYR A 73 -4.85 0.99 7.80
C TYR A 73 -4.87 2.43 7.26
N LEU A 74 -5.13 3.38 8.15
CA LEU A 74 -4.95 4.80 7.92
C LEU A 74 -4.52 5.47 9.23
N ASN A 75 -3.43 6.22 9.19
CA ASN A 75 -2.95 7.01 10.32
C ASN A 75 -2.35 8.34 9.84
N ASN A 76 -2.21 9.31 10.75
CA ASN A 76 -1.69 10.65 10.46
C ASN A 76 -0.16 10.68 10.23
N GLY A 77 0.55 9.57 10.45
CA GLY A 77 1.99 9.45 10.26
C GLY A 77 2.79 9.40 11.57
N GLU A 78 2.13 9.50 12.73
CA GLU A 78 2.80 9.46 14.04
C GLU A 78 3.41 8.09 14.34
N SER A 79 2.70 7.00 14.01
CA SER A 79 3.22 5.64 14.22
C SER A 79 4.26 5.23 13.18
N LEU A 80 4.09 5.69 11.95
CA LEU A 80 4.96 5.45 10.81
C LEU A 80 4.57 6.45 9.72
N SER A 81 5.49 7.26 9.24
CA SER A 81 5.25 8.27 8.20
C SER A 81 5.56 7.73 6.80
N GLY A 82 4.67 8.01 5.85
CA GLY A 82 4.88 7.69 4.43
C GLY A 82 5.06 6.20 4.15
N SER A 83 4.08 5.37 4.52
CA SER A 83 4.04 3.95 4.18
C SER A 83 4.25 3.71 2.69
N SER A 84 5.13 2.76 2.36
CA SER A 84 5.50 2.37 1.01
C SER A 84 4.93 1.00 0.63
N VAL A 85 4.89 0.07 1.58
CA VAL A 85 4.45 -1.32 1.35
C VAL A 85 3.81 -1.90 2.61
N ALA A 86 2.93 -2.87 2.45
CA ALA A 86 2.43 -3.70 3.54
C ALA A 86 2.52 -5.18 3.16
N ALA A 87 3.30 -5.95 3.91
CA ALA A 87 3.44 -7.38 3.72
C ALA A 87 2.68 -8.16 4.80
N VAL A 88 2.01 -9.24 4.41
CA VAL A 88 1.14 -10.00 5.32
C VAL A 88 1.60 -11.44 5.45
N PHE A 89 1.69 -11.90 6.69
CA PHE A 89 1.96 -13.30 7.02
C PHE A 89 1.08 -13.73 8.20
N LYS A 90 0.16 -14.67 7.94
CA LYS A 90 -0.86 -15.12 8.90
C LYS A 90 -1.70 -13.92 9.38
N ASP A 91 -1.74 -13.68 10.69
CA ASP A 91 -2.47 -12.60 11.35
C ASP A 91 -1.61 -11.35 11.59
N ILE A 92 -0.43 -11.27 10.95
CA ILE A 92 0.50 -10.14 11.09
C ILE A 92 0.62 -9.40 9.77
N MET A 93 0.55 -8.07 9.84
CA MET A 93 0.89 -7.14 8.77
C MET A 93 2.10 -6.30 9.17
N LEU A 94 3.13 -6.30 8.34
CA LEU A 94 4.32 -5.45 8.46
C LEU A 94 4.23 -4.32 7.46
N ILE A 95 4.17 -3.07 7.95
CA ILE A 95 4.14 -1.87 7.13
C ILE A 95 5.55 -1.26 7.10
N GLY A 96 6.09 -1.13 5.89
CA GLY A 96 7.33 -0.41 5.62
C GLY A 96 7.06 1.01 5.12
N SER A 97 8.01 1.91 5.36
CA SER A 97 7.96 3.30 4.89
C SER A 97 9.06 3.56 3.85
N VAL A 98 8.96 4.70 3.17
CA VAL A 98 10.02 5.15 2.25
C VAL A 98 11.25 5.66 3.01
N PHE A 99 11.07 6.34 4.16
CA PHE A 99 12.17 7.05 4.84
C PHE A 99 12.29 6.78 6.36
N ASP A 100 11.25 6.31 7.05
CA ASP A 100 11.37 5.97 8.48
C ASP A 100 12.30 4.77 8.66
N ASN A 101 13.04 4.78 9.76
CA ASN A 101 14.06 3.78 10.09
C ASN A 101 13.51 2.53 10.81
N HIS A 102 12.20 2.34 10.82
CA HIS A 102 11.54 1.23 11.50
C HIS A 102 10.32 0.75 10.70
N PHE A 103 9.81 -0.42 11.09
CA PHE A 103 8.59 -0.99 10.56
C PHE A 103 7.49 -0.93 11.60
N LEU A 104 6.24 -0.78 11.15
CA LEU A 104 5.08 -0.96 12.01
C LEU A 104 4.58 -2.40 11.89
N LEU A 105 4.55 -3.12 13.00
CA LEU A 105 3.99 -4.47 13.09
C LEU A 105 2.57 -4.39 13.65
N CYS A 106 1.59 -4.76 12.84
CA CYS A 106 0.17 -4.75 13.16
C CYS A 106 -0.36 -6.18 13.29
N LYS A 107 -1.26 -6.40 14.25
CA LYS A 107 -2.06 -7.63 14.33
C LYS A 107 -3.39 -7.41 13.63
N LEU A 108 -3.68 -8.19 12.60
CA LEU A 108 -4.96 -8.19 11.90
C LEU A 108 -6.03 -8.83 12.81
N ARG A 109 -7.22 -8.24 12.86
CA ARG A 109 -8.36 -8.72 13.66
C ARG A 109 -9.50 -9.15 12.77
#